data_AF-A0A5C7LDT4-F1
#
_entry.id   AF-A0A5C7LDT4-F1
#
_cell.length_a   1.000
_cell.length_b   1.000
_cell.length_c   1.000
_cell.angle_alpha   90.00
_cell.angle_beta   90.00
_cell.angle_gamma   90.00
#
_symmetry.space_group_name_H-M   'P 1'
#
loop_
_entity.id
_entity.type
_entity.pdbx_description
1 polymer ?
#
loop_
_entity_poly.entity_id
_entity_poly.type
_entity_poly.pdbx_seq_one_letter_code
_entity_poly.pdbx_strand_id
1 'polypeptide(L)'
;MEAIRTKFIDYDARREPKTDFWCICCQKDIKPGAAHRLVKIVDFPDAIHPDDYDRAISQHGTDVVTHPIGMDCARKLGLEWTVAP
;
A
#
# COMPACT_ATOMS: atom_id res chain seq x y z
N MET A 1 19.49 1.97 8.43
CA MET A 1 19.41 2.65 7.13
C MET A 1 18.25 2.00 6.40
N GLU A 2 17.07 2.63 6.47
CA GLU A 2 15.83 2.08 5.92
C GLU A 2 15.90 2.06 4.39
N ALA A 3 15.57 0.92 3.79
CA ALA A 3 15.53 0.78 2.34
C ALA A 3 14.22 1.39 1.81
N ILE A 4 14.19 2.72 1.70
CA ILE A 4 13.03 3.44 1.17
C ILE A 4 13.00 3.24 -0.35
N ARG A 5 12.02 2.46 -0.83
CA ARG A 5 11.84 2.16 -2.25
C ARG A 5 11.01 3.26 -2.92
N THR A 6 11.70 4.24 -3.50
CA THR A 6 11.10 5.46 -4.10
C THR A 6 10.89 5.40 -5.61
N LYS A 7 11.14 4.24 -6.26
CA LYS A 7 11.10 4.12 -7.73
C LYS A 7 10.20 2.98 -8.18
N PHE A 8 9.45 3.25 -9.26
CA PHE A 8 8.69 2.26 -10.00
C PHE A 8 9.62 1.15 -10.49
N ILE A 9 9.25 -0.10 -10.25
CA ILE A 9 9.96 -1.27 -10.77
C ILE A 9 9.04 -1.96 -11.75
N ASP A 10 9.64 -2.38 -12.88
CA ASP A 10 8.94 -2.97 -14.00
C ASP A 10 7.92 -4.01 -13.56
N TYR A 11 6.74 -3.90 -14.14
CA TYR A 11 5.55 -4.65 -13.76
C TYR A 11 5.70 -6.10 -14.22
N ASP A 12 6.09 -7.01 -13.31
CA ASP A 12 6.13 -8.44 -13.60
C ASP A 12 4.72 -9.05 -13.56
N ALA A 13 4.00 -8.89 -14.67
CA ALA A 13 2.65 -9.40 -14.92
C ALA A 13 2.52 -10.94 -14.84
N ARG A 14 3.64 -11.67 -14.71
CA ARG A 14 3.66 -13.14 -14.67
C ARG A 14 3.40 -13.69 -13.26
N ARG A 15 3.40 -12.84 -12.23
CA ARG A 15 3.03 -13.22 -10.87
C ARG A 15 1.51 -13.15 -10.71
N GLU A 16 0.88 -14.27 -10.35
CA GLU A 16 -0.49 -14.26 -9.83
C GLU A 16 -0.53 -13.54 -8.46
N PRO A 17 -1.58 -12.75 -8.11
CA PRO A 17 -2.97 -12.98 -8.49
C PRO A 17 -3.58 -11.99 -9.51
N LYS A 18 -4.52 -12.55 -10.27
CA LYS A 18 -5.31 -11.90 -11.35
C LYS A 18 -6.57 -11.15 -10.84
N THR A 19 -6.72 -11.02 -9.51
CA THR A 19 -7.82 -10.41 -8.69
C THR A 19 -9.20 -11.09 -8.84
N ASP A 20 -10.05 -11.12 -7.81
CA ASP A 20 -11.18 -10.16 -7.68
C ASP A 20 -11.18 -9.26 -6.43
N PHE A 21 -10.33 -9.54 -5.46
CA PHE A 21 -9.82 -8.63 -4.40
C PHE A 21 -8.44 -9.24 -4.00
N TRP A 22 -7.63 -8.63 -3.13
CA TRP A 22 -6.40 -9.23 -2.54
C TRP A 22 -5.01 -8.86 -3.08
N CYS A 23 -4.77 -7.64 -3.58
CA CYS A 23 -3.42 -7.09 -3.36
C CYS A 23 -3.41 -5.57 -3.50
N ILE A 24 -3.56 -4.85 -2.38
CA ILE A 24 -3.29 -3.41 -2.34
C ILE A 24 -1.84 -3.10 -2.79
N CYS A 25 -0.93 -4.07 -2.70
CA CYS A 25 0.47 -3.94 -3.08
C CYS A 25 0.75 -4.17 -4.57
N CYS A 26 -0.22 -4.60 -5.39
CA CYS A 26 0.06 -4.93 -6.80
C CYS A 26 0.26 -3.69 -7.69
N GLN A 27 -0.22 -2.53 -7.26
CA GLN A 27 -0.05 -1.23 -7.94
C GLN A 27 -0.53 -1.21 -9.41
N LYS A 28 -1.38 -2.16 -9.81
CA LYS A 28 -1.89 -2.29 -11.19
C LYS A 28 -2.69 -1.06 -11.63
N ASP A 29 -3.31 -0.36 -10.69
CA ASP A 29 -4.13 0.81 -10.92
C ASP A 29 -3.34 2.13 -10.81
N ILE A 30 -2.03 2.08 -10.52
CA ILE A 30 -1.14 3.25 -10.55
C ILE A 30 -0.56 3.39 -11.95
N LYS A 31 -0.98 4.45 -12.66
CA LYS A 31 -0.40 4.87 -13.94
C LYS A 31 0.50 6.09 -13.75
N PRO A 32 1.54 6.30 -14.59
CA PRO A 32 2.33 7.52 -14.53
C PRO A 32 1.46 8.78 -14.60
N GLY A 33 1.61 9.68 -13.63
CA GLY A 33 0.82 10.91 -13.51
C GLY A 33 -0.60 10.75 -12.96
N ALA A 34 -1.05 9.52 -12.64
CA ALA A 34 -2.33 9.30 -12.00
C ALA A 34 -2.25 9.60 -10.48
N ALA A 35 -3.37 10.06 -9.92
CA ALA A 35 -3.53 10.18 -8.48
C ALA A 35 -3.41 8.80 -7.82
N HIS A 36 -2.77 8.77 -6.65
CA HIS A 36 -2.62 7.59 -5.80
C HIS A 36 -2.78 8.01 -4.34
N ARG A 37 -2.87 7.03 -3.43
CA ARG A 37 -2.86 7.26 -1.97
C ARG A 37 -1.84 6.34 -1.31
N LEU A 38 -1.54 6.60 -0.04
CA LEU A 38 -0.63 5.77 0.74
C LEU A 38 -1.40 4.98 1.79
N VAL A 39 -0.96 3.75 2.02
CA VAL A 39 -1.43 2.86 3.10
C VAL A 39 -0.23 2.28 3.83
N LYS A 40 -0.35 2.09 5.14
CA LYS A 40 0.63 1.32 5.92
C LYS A 40 0.13 -0.10 6.14
N ILE A 41 1.02 -1.07 5.98
CA ILE A 41 0.75 -2.50 6.23
C ILE A 41 1.74 -3.03 7.26
N VAL A 42 1.30 -3.91 8.15
CA VAL A 42 2.16 -4.64 9.10
C VAL A 42 2.54 -5.99 8.54
N ASP A 43 1.53 -6.75 8.14
CA ASP A 43 1.65 -8.05 7.49
C ASP A 43 0.73 -8.03 6.28
N PHE A 44 1.01 -8.81 5.24
CA PHE A 44 0.08 -8.92 4.13
C PHE A 44 -1.02 -9.93 4.49
N PRO A 45 -2.31 -9.55 4.48
CA PRO A 45 -2.93 -8.38 3.83
C PRO A 45 -3.44 -7.27 4.79
N ASP A 46 -2.90 -7.14 5.99
CA ASP A 46 -3.40 -6.27 7.05
C ASP A 46 -2.95 -4.81 6.91
N ALA A 47 -3.91 -3.95 6.56
CA ALA A 47 -3.74 -2.50 6.55
C ALA A 47 -3.99 -1.89 7.93
N ILE A 48 -3.24 -0.84 8.25
CA ILE A 48 -3.35 -0.11 9.51
C ILE A 48 -4.20 1.13 9.27
N HIS A 49 -5.13 1.42 10.18
CA HIS A 49 -5.83 2.69 10.15
C HIS A 49 -4.87 3.84 10.53
N PRO A 50 -4.93 5.03 9.88
CA PRO A 50 -4.06 6.17 10.18
C PRO A 50 -3.98 6.54 11.67
N ASP A 51 -5.10 6.49 12.39
CA ASP A 51 -5.15 6.79 13.83
C ASP A 51 -4.34 5.80 14.69
N ASP A 52 -4.04 4.62 14.15
CA ASP A 52 -3.30 3.56 14.84
C ASP A 52 -1.83 3.48 14.40
N TYR A 53 -1.34 4.38 13.54
CA TYR A 53 0.01 4.34 13.00
C TYR A 53 1.09 4.34 14.08
N ASP A 54 1.00 5.24 15.07
CA ASP A 54 2.00 5.34 16.14
C ASP A 54 2.04 4.08 17.01
N ARG A 55 0.86 3.51 17.29
CA ARG A 55 0.74 2.25 18.04
C ARG A 55 1.37 1.10 17.27
N ALA A 56 1.05 0.99 15.98
CA ALA A 56 1.56 -0.09 15.15
C ALA A 56 3.08 0.02 14.92
N ILE A 57 3.62 1.22 14.69
CA ILE A 57 5.07 1.46 14.61
C ILE A 57 5.75 1.07 15.93
N SER A 58 5.14 1.38 17.07
CA SER A 58 5.69 1.02 18.38
C SER A 58 5.68 -0.50 18.64
N GLN A 59 4.69 -1.23 18.11
CA GLN A 59 4.53 -2.67 18.32
C GLN A 59 5.31 -3.52 17.33
N HIS A 60 5.39 -3.09 16.07
CA HIS A 60 5.94 -3.85 14.96
C HIS A 60 7.26 -3.27 14.42
N GLY A 61 7.69 -2.11 14.92
CA GLY A 61 8.95 -1.49 14.53
C GLY A 61 9.03 -1.22 13.02
N THR A 62 10.11 -1.69 12.40
CA THR A 62 10.42 -1.47 10.98
C THR A 62 9.61 -2.34 10.02
N ASP A 63 8.80 -3.27 10.53
CA ASP A 63 7.98 -4.15 9.70
C ASP A 63 6.75 -3.43 9.13
N VAL A 64 6.47 -2.21 9.60
CA VAL A 64 5.42 -1.34 9.06
C VAL A 64 5.87 -0.70 7.74
N VAL A 65 5.39 -1.22 6.62
CA VAL A 65 5.76 -0.73 5.28
C VAL A 65 4.68 0.20 4.74
N THR A 66 5.10 1.34 4.18
CA THR A 66 4.19 2.27 3.49
C THR A 66 4.16 1.93 2.00
N HIS A 67 2.98 1.64 1.47
CA HIS A 67 2.76 1.30 0.07
C HIS A 67 1.90 2.35 -0.64
N PRO A 68 2.30 2.82 -1.83
CA PRO A 68 1.39 3.55 -2.68
C PRO A 68 0.40 2.58 -3.32
N ILE A 69 -0.85 3.01 -3.39
CA ILE A 69 -1.98 2.27 -3.97
C ILE A 69 -2.75 3.21 -4.89
N GLY A 70 -3.28 2.72 -6.01
CA GLY A 70 -4.10 3.56 -6.87
C GLY A 70 -5.48 3.81 -6.27
N MET A 71 -6.25 4.67 -6.95
CA MET A 71 -7.54 5.13 -6.44
C MET A 71 -8.61 4.04 -6.39
N ASP A 72 -8.50 2.99 -7.21
CA ASP A 72 -9.48 1.90 -7.18
C ASP A 72 -9.22 1.01 -5.96
N CYS A 73 -7.96 0.70 -5.68
CA CYS A 73 -7.55 0.04 -4.44
C CYS A 73 -7.93 0.88 -3.20
N ALA A 74 -7.71 2.19 -3.22
CA ALA A 74 -8.03 3.06 -2.10
C ALA A 74 -9.55 3.12 -1.80
N ARG A 75 -10.39 3.19 -2.83
CA ARG A 75 -11.87 3.16 -2.65
C ARG A 75 -12.35 1.82 -2.11
N LYS A 76 -11.73 0.72 -2.56
CA LYS A 76 -12.04 -0.64 -2.11
C LYS A 76 -11.64 -0.89 -0.66
N LEU A 77 -10.52 -0.32 -0.22
CA LEU A 77 -10.04 -0.40 1.16
C LEU A 77 -10.85 0.49 2.12
N GLY A 78 -11.41 1.59 1.61
CA GLY A 78 -11.96 2.68 2.42
C GLY A 78 -10.95 3.83 2.47
N LEU A 79 -11.38 5.02 2.05
CA LEU A 79 -10.48 6.16 1.91
C LEU A 79 -9.95 6.66 3.26
N GLU A 80 -10.68 6.40 4.34
CA GLU A 80 -10.31 6.65 5.73
C GLU A 80 -9.07 5.85 6.17
N TRP A 81 -8.81 4.69 5.54
CA TRP A 81 -7.62 3.87 5.79
C TRP A 81 -6.38 4.35 5.03
N THR A 82 -6.50 5.44 4.28
CA THR A 82 -5.46 5.88 3.35
C THR A 82 -5.17 7.36 3.53
N VAL A 83 -3.90 7.74 3.40
CA VAL A 83 -3.49 9.15 3.46
C VAL A 83 -3.21 9.69 2.06
N ALA A 84 -3.39 11.00 1.89
CA ALA A 84 -2.94 11.66 0.67
C ALA A 84 -1.41 11.54 0.56
N PRO A 85 -0.87 11.34 -0.65
CA PRO A 85 0.57 11.24 -0.87
C PRO A 85 1.30 12.57 -0.66
#